data_AF-A0A9D5KB55-F1
#
_entry.id   AF-A0A9D5KB55-F1
#
_cell.length_a   1.000
_cell.length_b   1.000
_cell.length_c   1.000
_cell.angle_alpha   90.00
_cell.angle_beta   90.00
_cell.angle_gamma   90.00
#
_symmetry.space_group_name_H-M   'P 1'
#
loop_
_entity.id
_entity.type
_entity.pdbx_description
1 polymer ?
#
loop_
_entity_poly.entity_id
_entity_poly.type
_entity_poly.pdbx_seq_one_letter_code
_entity_poly.pdbx_strand_id
1 'polypeptide(L)' 'MNLVIEGSRIIIRSVQKADLKRLIDWWNDGHVMALVGFPEELGLTIHEMISYWKK' A
#
# COMPACT_ATOMS: atom_id res chain seq x y z
N MET A 1 10.24 8.46 13.12
CA MET A 1 11.36 8.82 12.22
C MET A 1 10.83 8.79 10.80
N ASN A 2 10.85 9.90 10.05
CA ASN A 2 10.40 9.94 8.66
C ASN A 2 11.59 9.56 7.77
N LEU A 3 11.65 8.31 7.33
CA LEU A 3 12.68 7.87 6.38
C LEU A 3 12.26 8.34 4.98
N VAL A 4 13.17 9.01 4.28
CA VAL A 4 13.04 9.36 2.86
C VAL A 4 14.38 9.06 2.19
N ILE A 5 14.33 8.31 1.10
CA ILE A 5 15.47 7.97 0.23
C ILE A 5 15.10 8.43 -1.17
N GLU A 6 15.89 9.34 -1.72
CA GLU A 6 15.64 9.95 -3.03
C GLU A 6 16.68 9.46 -4.05
N GLY A 7 16.20 8.97 -5.18
CA GLY A 7 17.01 8.71 -6.37
C GLY A 7 16.60 9.65 -7.51
N SER A 8 17.31 9.58 -8.63
CA SER A 8 17.05 10.44 -9.79
C SER A 8 15.70 10.22 -10.48
N ARG A 9 15.01 9.10 -10.19
CA ARG A 9 13.73 8.72 -10.79
C ARG A 9 12.65 8.28 -9.80
N ILE A 10 13.04 7.90 -8.58
CA ILE A 10 12.15 7.26 -7.60
C ILE A 10 12.47 7.83 -6.23
N ILE A 11 11.42 8.04 -5.43
CA ILE A 11 11.52 8.39 -4.02
C ILE A 11 10.86 7.28 -3.22
N ILE A 12 11.55 6.80 -2.19
CA ILE A 12 11.04 5.84 -1.21
C ILE A 12 10.89 6.58 0.10
N ARG A 13 9.69 6.56 0.68
CA ARG A 13 9.44 7.18 1.98
C ARG A 13 8.58 6.29 2.86
N SER A 14 8.62 6.53 4.16
CA SER A 14 7.65 5.92 5.08
C SER A 14 6.22 6.17 4.60
N VAL A 15 5.41 5.11 4.66
CA VAL A 15 3.98 5.18 4.37
C VAL A 15 3.34 6.16 5.36
N GLN A 16 2.37 6.95 4.90
CA GLN A 16 1.55 7.82 5.71
C GLN A 16 0.09 7.39 5.61
N LYS A 17 -0.74 7.83 6.56
CA LYS A 17 -2.18 7.50 6.58
C LYS A 17 -2.90 7.92 5.28
N ALA A 18 -2.42 8.97 4.60
CA ALA A 18 -2.96 9.42 3.33
C ALA A 18 -2.69 8.43 2.16
N ASP A 19 -1.68 7.57 2.28
CA ASP A 19 -1.34 6.58 1.25
C ASP A 19 -2.20 5.32 1.32
N LEU A 20 -2.92 5.11 2.43
CA LEU A 20 -3.68 3.87 2.67
C LEU A 20 -4.66 3.55 1.55
N LYS A 21 -5.31 4.58 0.98
CA LYS A 21 -6.19 4.36 -0.17
C LYS A 21 -5.43 3.75 -1.34
N ARG A 22 -4.26 4.28 -1.68
CA ARG A 22 -3.47 3.78 -2.82
C ARG A 22 -2.95 2.37 -2.58
N LEU A 23 -2.57 2.05 -1.34
CA LEU A 23 -2.17 0.68 -0.98
C LEU A 23 -3.32 -0.30 -1.18
N ILE A 24 -4.53 0.07 -0.74
CA ILE A 24 -5.73 -0.75 -0.93
C ILE A 24 -6.04 -0.90 -2.41
N ASP A 25 -5.97 0.16 -3.22
CA ASP A 25 -6.20 0.08 -4.65
C ASP A 25 -5.26 -0.94 -5.32
N TRP A 26 -3.99 -1.05 -4.89
CA TRP A 26 -3.05 -2.06 -5.40
C TRP A 26 -3.32 -3.46 -4.85
N TRP A 27 -3.66 -3.59 -3.57
CA TRP A 27 -3.93 -4.88 -2.95
C TRP A 27 -5.27 -5.47 -3.36
N ASN A 28 -6.20 -4.63 -3.80
CA ASN A 28 -7.48 -5.01 -4.38
C ASN A 28 -7.43 -5.03 -5.92
N ASP A 29 -6.25 -5.08 -6.51
CA ASP A 29 -6.09 -5.31 -7.94
C ASP A 29 -5.47 -6.70 -8.14
N GLY A 30 -6.31 -7.67 -8.52
CA GLY A 30 -5.88 -9.03 -8.78
C GLY A 30 -4.78 -9.16 -9.84
N HIS A 31 -4.68 -8.24 -10.80
CA HIS A 31 -3.60 -8.25 -11.80
C HIS A 31 -2.26 -7.89 -11.17
N VAL A 32 -2.25 -6.90 -10.28
CA VAL A 32 -1.06 -6.50 -9.52
C VAL A 32 -0.70 -7.60 -8.51
N MET A 33 -1.67 -8.10 -7.76
CA MET A 33 -1.45 -9.06 -6.69
C MET A 33 -1.14 -10.48 -7.18
N ALA A 34 -1.53 -10.83 -8.41
CA ALA A 34 -1.07 -12.06 -9.07
C ALA A 34 0.47 -12.14 -9.14
N LEU A 35 1.17 -11.01 -9.30
CA LEU A 35 2.64 -10.96 -9.34
C LEU A 35 3.30 -11.38 -8.02
N VAL A 36 2.55 -11.35 -6.92
CA VAL A 36 3.00 -11.75 -5.58
C VAL A 36 2.25 -12.96 -5.03
N GLY A 37 1.50 -13.69 -5.87
CA GLY A 37 0.84 -14.95 -5.52
C GLY A 37 -0.59 -14.84 -4.97
N PHE A 38 -1.24 -13.68 -5.10
CA PHE A 38 -2.62 -13.44 -4.65
C PHE A 38 -3.50 -12.95 -5.81
N PRO A 39 -3.84 -13.80 -6.80
CA PRO A 39 -4.59 -13.39 -7.99
C PRO A 39 -6.04 -12.95 -7.67
N GLU A 40 -6.61 -13.45 -6.57
CA GLU A 40 -7.94 -13.09 -6.09
C GLU A 40 -7.93 -11.88 -5.15
N GLU A 41 -6.90 -11.04 -5.25
CA GLU A 41 -6.74 -9.80 -4.48
C GLU A 41 -6.86 -9.98 -2.95
N LEU A 42 -6.88 -8.88 -2.17
CA LEU A 42 -7.08 -8.94 -0.72
C LEU A 42 -8.49 -8.51 -0.27
N GLY A 43 -9.25 -7.83 -1.14
CA GLY A 43 -10.63 -7.38 -0.85
C GLY A 43 -10.76 -6.45 0.37
N LEU A 44 -9.72 -5.70 0.71
CA LEU A 44 -9.67 -4.89 1.93
C LEU A 44 -10.46 -3.58 1.78
N THR A 45 -11.18 -3.19 2.81
CA THR A 45 -11.82 -1.87 2.88
C THR A 45 -10.92 -0.83 3.54
N ILE A 46 -11.16 0.46 3.24
CA ILE A 46 -10.45 1.55 3.91
C ILE A 46 -10.66 1.57 5.42
N HIS A 47 -11.82 1.12 5.90
CA HIS A 47 -12.09 1.02 7.34
C HIS A 47 -11.18 -0.03 7.99
N GLU A 48 -11.08 -1.22 7.41
CA GLU A 48 -10.20 -2.28 7.92
C GLU A 48 -8.74 -1.81 7.90
N MET A 49 -8.30 -1.17 6.82
CA MET A 49 -6.92 -0.70 6.73
C MET A 49 -6.60 0.40 7.75
N ILE A 50 -7.55 1.31 8.02
CA ILE A 50 -7.40 2.30 9.09
C ILE A 50 -7.29 1.62 10.46
N SER A 51 -7.99 0.51 10.70
CA SER A 51 -7.90 -0.25 11.96
C SER A 51 -6.53 -0.92 12.16
N TYR A 52 -5.87 -1.32 11.07
CA TYR A 52 -4.52 -1.91 11.10
C TYR A 52 -3.41 -0.86 11.26
N TRP A 53 -3.68 0.39 10.93
CA TRP A 53 -2.73 1.48 11.03
C TRP A 53 -2.40 1.82 12.49
N LYS A 54 -1.29 1.29 12.99
CA LYS A 54 -0.72 1.62 14.30
C LYS A 54 0.44 2.61 14.08
N LYS A 55 0.31 3.81 14.63
CA LYS A 55 1.36 4.85 14.59
C LYS A 55 2.50 4.53 15.55
#